data_AF-A0A7J8MHL7-F1
#
_entry.id   AF-A0A7J8MHL7-F1
#
_cell.length_a   1.000
_cell.length_b   1.000
_cell.length_c   1.000
_cell.angle_alpha   90.00
_cell.angle_beta   90.00
_cell.angle_gamma   90.00
#
_symmetry.space_group_name_H-M   'P 1'
#
loop_
_entity.id
_entity.type
_entity.pdbx_description
1 polymer ?
#
loop_
_entity_poly.entity_id
_entity_poly.type
_entity_poly.pdbx_seq_one_letter_code
_entity_poly.pdbx_strand_id
1 'polypeptide(L)'
;VAEANNASLTVKEALKDSTRIRYLDGHLKYLLKAIQEGVNIKGHYMWAFLDDFEWTSGYTLRFGFTYIDYKNNLRRYLKYSAYWFKKFLLN
;
A
#
# COMPACT_ATOMS: atom_id res chain seq x y z
N VAL A 1 1.95 -5.98 -1.21
CA VAL A 1 3.18 -6.41 -0.48
C VAL A 1 3.11 -5.91 0.96
N ALA A 2 3.48 -6.75 1.92
CA ALA A 2 3.53 -6.39 3.34
C ALA A 2 4.86 -5.71 3.69
N GLU A 3 4.83 -4.82 4.68
CA GLU A 3 6.01 -4.34 5.39
C GLU A 3 5.89 -4.71 6.87
N ALA A 4 7.01 -4.97 7.53
CA ALA A 4 7.02 -5.23 8.97
C ALA A 4 6.64 -3.97 9.74
N ASN A 5 5.84 -4.13 10.81
CA ASN A 5 5.60 -3.07 11.78
C ASN A 5 6.84 -2.88 12.67
N ASN A 6 7.76 -2.03 12.20
CA ASN A 6 9.01 -1.77 12.89
C ASN A 6 8.88 -0.58 13.87
N ALA A 7 8.85 -0.89 15.17
CA ALA A 7 8.71 0.10 16.23
C ALA A 7 9.93 1.02 16.42
N SER A 8 11.08 0.71 15.81
CA SER A 8 12.29 1.52 15.86
C SER A 8 12.28 2.68 14.86
N LEU A 9 11.38 2.66 13.88
CA LEU A 9 11.25 3.73 12.88
C LEU A 9 10.43 4.89 13.44
N THR A 10 10.85 6.12 13.11
CA THR A 10 9.96 7.27 13.25
C THR A 10 8.78 7.16 12.28
N VAL A 11 7.67 7.85 12.55
CA VAL A 11 6.54 7.90 11.60
C VAL A 11 7.01 8.34 10.22
N LYS A 12 7.85 9.39 10.13
CA LYS A 12 8.38 9.91 8.87
C LYS A 12 9.15 8.87 8.05
N GLU A 13 9.87 7.97 8.71
CA GLU A 13 10.58 6.87 8.03
C GLU A 13 9.63 5.76 7.62
N ALA A 14 8.67 5.39 8.48
CA ALA A 14 7.66 4.38 8.18
C ALA A 14 6.75 4.75 6.99
N LEU A 15 6.61 6.05 6.66
CA LEU A 15 5.86 6.49 5.47
C LEU A 15 6.60 6.25 4.14
N LYS A 16 7.92 5.96 4.16
CA LYS A 16 8.76 5.79 2.96
C LYS A 16 8.72 4.36 2.44
N ASP A 17 7.58 3.95 1.91
CA ASP A 17 7.29 2.57 1.50
C ASP A 17 7.59 2.28 0.02
N SER A 18 8.83 2.54 -0.39
CA SER A 18 9.25 2.40 -1.81
C SER A 18 9.04 0.99 -2.39
N THR A 19 9.09 -0.04 -1.55
CA THR A 19 8.82 -1.43 -1.94
C THR A 19 7.37 -1.61 -2.41
N ARG A 20 6.42 -0.95 -1.75
CA ARG A 20 5.00 -0.97 -2.14
C ARG A 20 4.76 -0.25 -3.46
N ILE A 21 5.45 0.87 -3.70
CA ILE A 21 5.42 1.56 -5.00
C ILE A 21 5.91 0.64 -6.12
N ARG A 22 7.09 0.01 -5.95
CA ARG A 22 7.63 -0.94 -6.95
C ARG A 22 6.69 -2.10 -7.21
N TYR A 23 6.07 -2.63 -6.14
CA TYR A 23 5.06 -3.69 -6.26
C TYR A 23 3.86 -3.24 -7.11
N LEU A 24 3.30 -2.06 -6.84
CA LEU A 24 2.15 -1.53 -7.57
C LEU A 24 2.47 -1.25 -9.03
N ASP A 25 3.58 -0.55 -9.31
CA ASP A 25 4.05 -0.28 -10.67
C ASP A 25 4.19 -1.57 -11.49
N GLY A 26 4.82 -2.59 -10.92
CA GLY A 26 4.95 -3.90 -11.57
C GLY A 26 3.59 -4.55 -11.85
N HIS A 27 2.70 -4.61 -10.86
CA HIS A 27 1.39 -5.26 -11.03
C HIS A 27 0.52 -4.53 -12.04
N LEU A 28 0.52 -3.19 -12.04
CA LEU A 28 -0.25 -2.38 -12.97
C LEU A 28 0.27 -2.52 -14.42
N LYS A 29 1.58 -2.68 -14.62
CA LYS A 29 2.15 -2.99 -15.95
C LYS A 29 1.66 -4.33 -16.50
N TYR A 30 1.61 -5.37 -15.66
CA TYR A 30 1.07 -6.66 -16.06
C TYR A 30 -0.45 -6.63 -16.24
N LEU A 31 -1.17 -5.82 -15.45
CA LEU A 31 -2.60 -5.58 -15.65
C LEU A 31 -2.86 -4.94 -17.02
N LEU A 32 -2.06 -3.94 -17.41
CA LEU A 32 -2.11 -3.32 -18.72
C LEU A 32 -1.83 -4.35 -19.83
N LYS A 33 -0.81 -5.20 -19.65
CA LYS A 33 -0.50 -6.27 -20.60
C LYS A 33 -1.70 -7.22 -20.80
N ALA A 34 -2.35 -7.65 -19.72
CA ALA A 34 -3.55 -8.49 -19.81
C ALA A 34 -4.70 -7.80 -20.55
N ILE A 35 -4.91 -6.49 -20.34
CA ILE A 35 -5.88 -5.70 -21.10
C ILE A 35 -5.54 -5.69 -22.60
N GLN A 36 -4.26 -5.50 -22.93
CA GLN A 36 -3.78 -5.51 -24.33
C GLN A 36 -3.92 -6.88 -25.00
N GLU A 37 -3.86 -7.97 -24.23
CA GLU A 37 -4.09 -9.34 -24.70
C GLU A 37 -5.59 -9.72 -24.78
N GLY A 38 -6.50 -8.75 -24.53
CA GLY A 38 -7.94 -8.92 -24.73
C GLY A 38 -8.73 -9.29 -23.48
N VAL A 39 -8.10 -9.32 -22.29
CA VAL A 39 -8.82 -9.61 -21.04
C VAL A 39 -9.67 -8.40 -20.62
N ASN A 40 -10.97 -8.64 -20.39
CA ASN A 40 -11.92 -7.62 -19.97
C ASN A 40 -11.84 -7.31 -18.46
N ILE A 41 -10.83 -6.54 -18.06
CA ILE A 41 -10.63 -6.11 -16.66
C ILE A 41 -11.51 -4.91 -16.36
N LYS A 42 -12.30 -4.98 -15.27
CA LYS A 42 -13.24 -3.92 -14.85
C LYS A 42 -12.77 -3.08 -13.67
N GLY A 43 -11.75 -3.54 -12.96
CA GLY A 43 -11.24 -2.83 -11.80
C GLY A 43 -10.02 -3.51 -11.18
N HIS A 44 -9.29 -2.74 -10.39
CA HIS A 44 -8.17 -3.19 -9.59
C HIS A 44 -8.33 -2.62 -8.18
N TYR A 45 -8.36 -3.49 -7.19
CA TYR A 45 -8.47 -3.12 -5.79
C TYR A 45 -7.18 -3.51 -5.07
N MET A 46 -6.50 -2.51 -4.54
CA MET A 46 -5.28 -2.71 -3.78
C MET A 46 -5.64 -3.05 -2.32
N TRP A 47 -5.08 -4.15 -1.83
CA TRP A 47 -5.08 -4.48 -0.40
C TRP A 47 -3.87 -3.84 0.29
N ALA A 48 -4.03 -2.89 1.22
CA ALA A 48 -5.28 -2.31 1.73
C ALA A 48 -5.21 -0.78 1.80
N PHE A 49 -6.33 -0.13 2.13
CA PHE A 49 -6.32 1.32 2.33
C PHE A 49 -5.66 1.73 3.66
N LEU A 50 -5.91 0.98 4.74
CA LEU A 50 -5.33 1.20 6.07
C LEU A 50 -4.38 0.07 6.42
N ASP A 51 -3.40 0.35 7.29
CA ASP A 51 -2.80 -0.72 8.09
C ASP A 51 -3.86 -1.23 9.07
N ASP A 52 -4.15 -2.52 9.02
CA ASP A 52 -5.20 -3.18 9.78
C ASP A 52 -4.71 -4.46 10.47
N PHE A 53 -5.65 -5.26 10.99
CA PHE A 53 -5.37 -6.52 11.66
C PHE A 53 -5.21 -7.64 10.62
N GLU A 54 -3.99 -8.14 10.46
CA GLU A 54 -3.68 -9.19 9.49
C GLU A 54 -3.73 -10.58 10.15
N TRP A 55 -4.94 -11.10 10.34
CA TRP A 55 -5.20 -12.49 10.75
C TRP A 55 -4.28 -12.98 11.90
N THR A 56 -3.55 -14.08 11.69
CA THR A 56 -2.61 -14.66 12.67
C THR A 56 -1.40 -13.78 12.96
N SER A 57 -1.07 -12.85 12.06
CA SER A 57 0.03 -11.89 12.23
C SER A 57 -0.38 -10.68 13.07
N GLY A 58 -1.67 -10.49 13.31
CA GLY A 58 -2.21 -9.31 13.98
C GLY A 58 -1.68 -8.02 13.37
N TYR A 59 -1.23 -7.07 14.20
CA TYR A 59 -0.71 -5.77 13.74
C TYR A 59 0.80 -5.77 13.43
N THR A 60 1.43 -6.94 13.28
CA THR A 60 2.88 -7.03 13.00
C THR A 60 3.22 -6.83 11.52
N LEU A 61 2.24 -6.98 10.62
CA LEU A 61 2.37 -6.71 9.19
C LEU A 61 1.50 -5.53 8.77
N ARG A 62 1.99 -4.77 7.78
CA ARG A 62 1.39 -3.54 7.29
C ARG A 62 1.20 -3.60 5.78
N PHE A 63 -0.05 -3.64 5.33
CA PHE A 63 -0.40 -3.65 3.90
C PHE A 63 -0.87 -2.29 3.39
N GLY A 64 -1.26 -1.40 4.29
CA GLY A 64 -2.02 -0.19 4.01
C GLY A 64 -1.27 0.84 3.19
N PHE A 65 -2.02 1.58 2.37
CA PHE A 65 -1.64 2.92 1.90
C PHE A 65 -1.53 3.94 3.02
N THR A 66 -2.23 3.70 4.13
CA THR A 66 -2.29 4.61 5.27
C THR A 66 -1.65 3.95 6.48
N TYR A 67 -0.60 4.57 7.00
CA TYR A 67 -0.01 4.20 8.27
C TYR A 67 -0.98 4.55 9.41
N ILE A 68 -1.24 3.57 10.28
CA ILE A 68 -1.95 3.77 11.54
C ILE A 68 -0.94 3.81 12.69
N ASP A 69 -0.95 4.93 13.43
CA ASP A 69 -0.19 5.09 14.65
C ASP A 69 -0.97 4.52 15.85
N TYR A 70 -0.69 3.26 16.17
CA TYR A 70 -1.32 2.55 17.29
C TYR A 70 -0.98 3.16 18.66
N LYS A 71 0.08 3.98 18.76
CA LYS A 71 0.50 4.62 20.01
C LYS A 71 -0.03 6.04 20.17
N ASN A 72 -0.60 6.62 19.12
CA ASN A 72 -1.10 7.99 19.09
C ASN A 72 -2.54 8.05 18.61
N ASN A 73 -3.45 7.50 19.42
CA ASN A 73 -4.91 7.52 19.19
C ASN A 73 -5.31 7.11 17.76
N LEU A 74 -4.65 6.08 17.22
CA LEU A 74 -4.89 5.58 15.86
C LEU A 74 -4.75 6.68 14.79
N ARG A 75 -3.83 7.64 14.93
CA ARG A 75 -3.69 8.70 13.92
C ARG A 75 -3.30 8.13 12.55
N ARG A 76 -3.92 8.66 11.48
CA ARG A 76 -3.77 8.21 10.10
C ARG A 76 -2.75 9.09 9.37
N TYR A 77 -1.84 8.47 8.64
CA TYR A 77 -0.85 9.15 7.81
C TYR A 77 -0.74 8.45 6.45
N LEU A 78 -0.98 9.17 5.36
CA LEU A 78 -0.79 8.61 4.02
C LEU A 78 0.70 8.32 3.78
N LYS A 79 1.00 7.10 3.34
CA LYS A 79 2.34 6.69 2.92
C LYS A 79 2.66 7.19 1.51
N TYR A 80 3.91 7.10 1.10
CA TYR A 80 4.35 7.58 -0.21
C TYR A 80 3.65 6.85 -1.35
N SER A 81 3.38 5.55 -1.19
CA SER A 81 2.61 4.75 -2.15
C SER A 81 1.18 5.26 -2.36
N ALA A 82 0.54 5.86 -1.34
CA ALA A 82 -0.79 6.45 -1.48
C ALA A 82 -0.77 7.66 -2.42
N TYR A 83 0.22 8.54 -2.26
CA TYR A 83 0.40 9.70 -3.13
C TYR A 83 0.82 9.29 -4.54
N TRP A 84 1.69 8.28 -4.66
CA TRP A 84 2.09 7.72 -5.94
C TRP A 84 0.88 7.13 -6.68
N PHE A 85 0.05 6.33 -6.00
CA PHE A 85 -1.13 5.71 -6.59
C PHE A 85 -2.18 6.75 -6.99
N LYS A 86 -2.40 7.77 -6.15
CA LYS A 86 -3.23 8.93 -6.52
C LYS A 86 -2.72 9.60 -7.79
N LYS A 87 -1.41 9.85 -7.91
CA LYS A 87 -0.82 10.45 -9.11
C LYS A 87 -1.00 9.55 -10.33
N PHE A 88 -0.79 8.24 -10.19
CA PHE A 88 -1.01 7.26 -11.26
C PHE A 88 -2.45 7.31 -11.79
N LEU A 89 -3.45 7.37 -10.90
CA LEU A 89 -4.86 7.39 -11.28
C LEU A 89 -5.34 8.71 -11.91
N LEU A 90 -4.63 9.80 -11.67
CA LEU A 90 -4.98 11.14 -12.17
C LEU A 90 -4.22 11.53 -13.45
N ASN A 91 -3.29 10.67 -13.92
CA ASN A 91 -2.62 10.80 -15.20
C ASN A 91 -3.38 10.02 -16.28
#